data_AF-A0A399UDZ5-F1
#
_entry.id   AF-A0A399UDZ5-F1
#
_cell.length_a   1.000
_cell.length_b   1.000
_cell.length_c   1.000
_cell.angle_alpha   90.00
_cell.angle_beta   90.00
_cell.angle_gamma   90.00
#
_symmetry.space_group_name_H-M   'P 1'
#
loop_
_entity.id
_entity.type
_entity.pdbx_description
1 polymer ?
#
loop_
_entity_poly.entity_id
_entity_poly.type
_entity_poly.pdbx_seq_one_letter_code
_entity_poly.pdbx_strand_id
1 'polypeptide(L)'
;MKTTLKLALLASSALFATPVLAQTPPLPPEHHTLDARGVDLVTGRFNLPPDLLNIGSGDGALSSGRFLVQGAWQDPSFRKLYLTSTSATVVQGAISIHFSRSGSTFTPTNNSGQSLKAEGTGYVFTTAGGEETRFSIDTCYTPTGNQCVDQYNIASITKPNGETITYNWTVQSYLRGVDGNGNPIIAYASRLGSVANNFGYRIVYGYVRDSITGGGGTLSTRLGEWKANTSATAYNEALELSTYVPQTLAFSGDTFSNIQVTNPAGGVTTYGYNAGQQLVSVRYPGSSTDDISITYEPIYGKVLSLTDATGTWSYSYTDAGTIRTTVATGPLGQSLTVVSNLTIGRATSVTEKVSTTPAVSRTTSYTYDTQRRLKRVTQPEGDYGELTYDTRGNVTQVLHAPKPGTGLENITTSATYPATCANPVTCNLPDSM
;
A
#
# COMPACT_ATOMS: atom_id res chain seq x y z
N MET A 1 -1.44 -6.90 82.70
CA MET A 1 -2.24 -7.94 83.39
C MET A 1 -3.48 -8.23 82.56
N LYS A 2 -3.75 -9.51 82.26
CA LYS A 2 -5.00 -10.12 81.72
C LYS A 2 -5.40 -9.77 80.26
N THR A 3 -5.24 -10.66 79.27
CA THR A 3 -6.08 -11.81 78.81
C THR A 3 -7.47 -11.46 78.24
N THR A 4 -7.67 -11.74 76.94
CA THR A 4 -8.80 -12.46 76.24
C THR A 4 -8.64 -12.23 74.73
N LEU A 5 -8.51 -13.18 73.78
CA LEU A 5 -9.20 -14.44 73.39
C LEU A 5 -10.46 -14.24 72.49
N LYS A 6 -10.43 -14.93 71.32
CA LYS A 6 -11.53 -15.30 70.38
C LYS A 6 -11.91 -14.23 69.33
N LEU A 7 -12.33 -14.53 68.10
CA LEU A 7 -12.68 -15.76 67.38
C LEU A 7 -12.68 -15.44 65.87
N ALA A 8 -12.44 -16.44 65.03
CA ALA A 8 -12.68 -16.37 63.59
C ALA A 8 -14.18 -16.20 63.26
N LEU A 9 -14.49 -15.43 62.21
CA LEU A 9 -15.77 -15.49 61.51
C LEU A 9 -15.50 -15.55 60.01
N LEU A 10 -15.95 -16.64 59.38
CA LEU A 10 -16.04 -16.80 57.93
C LEU A 10 -16.96 -15.72 57.35
N ALA A 11 -16.50 -15.03 56.31
CA ALA A 11 -17.37 -14.34 55.36
C ALA A 11 -17.13 -14.93 53.97
N SER A 12 -18.10 -15.73 53.54
CA SER A 12 -18.22 -16.31 52.21
C SER A 12 -18.22 -15.21 51.16
N SER A 13 -17.20 -15.17 50.30
CA SER A 13 -17.18 -14.29 49.13
C SER A 13 -17.56 -15.14 47.92
N ALA A 14 -18.79 -14.96 47.44
CA ALA A 14 -19.28 -15.62 46.25
C ALA A 14 -18.36 -15.34 45.05
N LEU A 15 -17.81 -16.42 44.47
CA LEU A 15 -17.18 -16.41 43.16
C LEU A 15 -18.26 -16.07 42.13
N PHE A 16 -18.37 -14.79 41.77
CA PHE A 16 -19.01 -14.42 40.51
C PHE A 16 -18.05 -14.83 39.40
N ALA A 17 -18.32 -15.98 38.80
CA ALA A 17 -17.77 -16.33 37.49
C ALA A 17 -18.26 -15.27 36.51
N THR A 18 -17.41 -14.29 36.20
CA THR A 18 -17.60 -13.44 35.03
C THR A 18 -17.57 -14.37 33.82
N PRO A 19 -18.57 -14.34 32.93
CA PRO A 19 -18.47 -15.07 31.69
C PRO A 19 -17.24 -14.56 30.96
N VAL A 20 -16.26 -15.44 30.78
CA VAL A 20 -15.17 -15.24 29.83
C VAL A 20 -15.87 -14.99 28.50
N LEU A 21 -15.84 -13.74 28.03
CA LEU A 21 -16.09 -13.46 26.63
C LEU A 21 -15.10 -14.35 25.87
N ALA A 22 -15.62 -15.39 25.23
CA ALA A 22 -14.84 -16.23 24.34
C ALA A 22 -14.16 -15.26 23.37
N GLN A 23 -12.83 -15.17 23.42
CA GLN A 23 -12.07 -14.44 22.42
C GLN A 23 -12.48 -15.06 21.09
N THR A 24 -13.22 -14.31 20.27
CA THR A 24 -13.40 -14.63 18.86
C THR A 24 -12.00 -14.85 18.31
N PRO A 25 -11.65 -16.08 17.88
CA PRO A 25 -10.29 -16.33 17.43
C PRO A 25 -10.02 -15.41 16.23
N PRO A 26 -8.84 -14.79 16.15
CA PRO A 26 -8.56 -13.79 15.13
C PRO A 26 -8.79 -14.40 13.74
N LEU A 27 -9.30 -13.58 12.83
CA LEU A 27 -9.36 -13.92 11.40
C LEU A 27 -7.98 -14.44 10.98
N PRO A 28 -7.91 -15.53 10.21
CA PRO A 28 -6.65 -16.00 9.66
C PRO A 28 -5.97 -14.83 8.94
N PRO A 29 -4.75 -14.43 9.34
CA PRO A 29 -4.11 -13.28 8.75
C PRO A 29 -3.89 -13.53 7.25
N GLU A 30 -4.26 -12.57 6.42
CA GLU A 30 -3.76 -12.52 5.05
C GLU A 30 -2.24 -12.35 5.11
N HIS A 31 -1.49 -13.21 4.43
CA HIS A 31 -0.04 -13.10 4.48
C HIS A 31 0.45 -11.96 3.59
N HIS A 32 1.13 -10.99 4.20
CA HIS A 32 1.96 -10.03 3.49
C HIS A 32 3.31 -10.67 3.19
N THR A 33 3.68 -10.75 1.92
CA THR A 33 4.94 -11.37 1.47
C THR A 33 6.14 -10.45 1.61
N LEU A 34 5.94 -9.28 2.23
CA LEU A 34 6.96 -8.33 2.57
C LEU A 34 7.69 -8.80 3.83
N ASP A 35 9.00 -8.95 3.75
CA ASP A 35 9.78 -9.17 4.95
C ASP A 35 10.00 -7.87 5.75
N ALA A 36 10.62 -7.99 6.93
CA ALA A 36 10.89 -6.86 7.82
C ALA A 36 11.77 -5.76 7.18
N ARG A 37 12.43 -6.06 6.05
CA ARG A 37 13.30 -5.13 5.32
C ARG A 37 12.60 -4.51 4.12
N GLY A 38 11.32 -4.81 3.88
CA GLY A 38 10.60 -4.26 2.74
C GLY A 38 10.85 -5.04 1.45
N VAL A 39 11.39 -6.26 1.47
CA VAL A 39 11.51 -7.09 0.27
C VAL A 39 10.27 -7.97 0.13
N ASP A 40 9.55 -7.84 -0.98
CA ASP A 40 8.46 -8.75 -1.33
C ASP A 40 9.06 -10.06 -1.83
N LEU A 41 8.89 -11.11 -1.04
CA LEU A 41 9.48 -12.43 -1.27
C LEU A 41 8.80 -13.22 -2.39
N VAL A 42 7.68 -12.75 -2.95
CA VAL A 42 7.10 -13.34 -4.18
C VAL A 42 7.74 -12.73 -5.41
N THR A 43 7.77 -11.40 -5.47
CA THR A 43 8.22 -10.68 -6.67
C THR A 43 9.72 -10.42 -6.68
N GLY A 44 10.36 -10.44 -5.51
CA GLY A 44 11.74 -10.02 -5.29
C GLY A 44 11.93 -8.51 -5.29
N ARG A 45 10.86 -7.71 -5.25
CA ARG A 45 10.93 -6.25 -5.32
C ARG A 45 11.14 -5.64 -3.94
N PHE A 46 11.94 -4.58 -3.89
CA PHE A 46 12.08 -3.76 -2.71
C PHE A 46 10.98 -2.69 -2.66
N ASN A 47 10.31 -2.56 -1.51
CA ASN A 47 9.37 -1.52 -1.19
C ASN A 47 9.90 -0.76 0.03
N LEU A 48 10.46 0.42 -0.21
CA LEU A 48 10.78 1.33 0.88
C LEU A 48 9.49 1.98 1.39
N PRO A 49 9.24 2.04 2.71
CA PRO A 49 8.27 2.96 3.26
C PRO A 49 8.65 4.39 2.81
N PRO A 50 7.75 5.13 2.17
CA PRO A 50 8.06 6.49 1.73
C PRO A 50 8.37 7.37 2.94
N ASP A 51 9.24 8.37 2.78
CA ASP A 51 9.40 9.44 3.78
C ASP A 51 8.06 10.16 3.93
N LEU A 52 7.35 9.90 5.04
CA LEU A 52 6.03 10.46 5.26
C LEU A 52 6.12 11.75 6.08
N LEU A 53 5.67 12.84 5.47
CA LEU A 53 5.09 13.97 6.20
C LEU A 53 3.74 13.51 6.71
N ASN A 54 3.49 13.63 8.01
CA ASN A 54 2.20 13.32 8.59
C ASN A 54 1.65 14.56 9.28
N ILE A 55 0.35 14.79 9.13
CA ILE A 55 -0.38 15.82 9.87
C ILE A 55 -1.73 15.25 10.35
N GLY A 56 -2.11 15.59 11.58
CA GLY A 56 -3.27 15.00 12.24
C GLY A 56 -2.95 13.67 12.94
N SER A 57 -3.99 13.03 13.47
CA SER A 57 -3.89 11.78 14.23
C SER A 57 -5.11 10.90 13.97
N GLY A 58 -4.95 9.58 14.09
CA GLY A 58 -6.04 8.63 13.89
C GLY A 58 -6.53 8.62 12.44
N ASP A 59 -7.81 8.28 12.25
CA ASP A 59 -8.40 8.11 10.92
C ASP A 59 -8.26 9.33 10.02
N GLY A 60 -8.33 10.55 10.59
CA GLY A 60 -8.26 11.82 9.87
C GLY A 60 -6.85 12.37 9.60
N ALA A 61 -5.79 11.58 9.80
CA ALA A 61 -4.43 11.99 9.46
C ALA A 61 -4.21 12.02 7.95
N LEU A 62 -3.56 13.07 7.46
CA LEU A 62 -3.03 13.12 6.10
C LEU A 62 -1.55 12.82 6.09
N SER A 63 -1.12 12.10 5.06
CA SER A 63 0.28 11.83 4.81
C SER A 63 0.66 12.11 3.37
N SER A 64 1.92 12.53 3.18
CA SER A 64 2.54 12.67 1.85
C SER A 64 3.94 12.12 1.93
N GLY A 65 4.36 11.45 0.86
CA GLY A 65 5.75 11.03 0.71
C GLY A 65 6.13 10.92 -0.75
N ARG A 66 7.30 10.34 -1.03
CA ARG A 66 7.78 10.17 -2.40
C ARG A 66 8.47 8.83 -2.54
N PHE A 67 8.17 8.11 -3.62
CA PHE A 67 8.91 6.94 -4.07
C PHE A 67 9.13 7.02 -5.58
N LEU A 68 10.20 6.41 -6.07
CA LEU A 68 10.54 6.42 -7.50
C LEU A 68 10.01 5.14 -8.15
N VAL A 69 9.19 5.29 -9.19
CA VAL A 69 8.70 4.18 -10.03
C VAL A 69 9.04 4.48 -11.48
N GLN A 70 9.86 3.63 -12.12
CA GLN A 70 10.24 3.76 -13.53
C GLN A 70 10.76 5.17 -13.87
N GLY A 71 11.51 5.79 -12.96
CA GLY A 71 12.12 7.11 -13.18
C GLY A 71 11.15 8.27 -13.04
N ALA A 72 9.91 8.00 -12.67
CA ALA A 72 8.92 8.99 -12.32
C ALA A 72 8.66 8.94 -10.82
N TRP A 73 8.62 10.11 -10.23
CA TRP A 73 8.25 10.27 -8.84
C TRP A 73 6.75 10.10 -8.65
N GLN A 74 6.41 9.29 -7.66
CA GLN A 74 5.03 9.07 -7.23
C GLN A 74 4.94 9.38 -5.73
N ASP A 75 3.93 10.13 -5.34
CA ASP A 75 3.43 10.11 -3.97
C ASP A 75 2.67 8.79 -3.74
N PRO A 76 2.94 8.04 -2.64
CA PRO A 76 2.27 6.78 -2.30
C PRO A 76 0.74 6.90 -2.18
N SER A 77 0.24 8.12 -1.90
CA SER A 77 -1.19 8.40 -1.85
C SER A 77 -1.82 8.54 -3.25
N PHE A 78 -1.01 8.63 -4.32
CA PHE A 78 -1.56 8.68 -5.68
C PHE A 78 -2.15 7.34 -6.06
N ARG A 79 -3.40 7.42 -6.49
CA ARG A 79 -4.07 6.35 -7.21
C ARG A 79 -4.24 6.77 -8.66
N LYS A 80 -4.03 5.83 -9.58
CA LYS A 80 -4.31 6.02 -11.00
C LYS A 80 -5.23 4.93 -11.50
N LEU A 81 -6.05 5.28 -12.47
CA LEU A 81 -6.83 4.32 -13.24
C LEU A 81 -6.36 4.35 -14.70
N TYR A 82 -6.07 3.17 -15.22
CA TYR A 82 -5.73 2.93 -16.61
C TYR A 82 -6.84 2.14 -17.28
N LEU A 83 -7.25 2.56 -18.47
CA LEU A 83 -8.27 1.89 -19.25
C LEU A 83 -7.70 1.35 -20.56
N THR A 84 -8.31 0.28 -21.04
CA THR A 84 -8.20 -0.14 -22.44
C THR A 84 -9.61 -0.46 -22.95
N SER A 85 -9.72 -0.90 -24.20
CA SER A 85 -10.99 -1.39 -24.75
C SER A 85 -11.52 -2.65 -24.03
N THR A 86 -10.64 -3.45 -23.41
CA THR A 86 -10.99 -4.77 -22.84
C THR A 86 -10.65 -4.91 -21.36
N SER A 87 -9.98 -3.94 -20.75
CA SER A 87 -9.58 -4.00 -19.35
C SER A 87 -9.55 -2.65 -18.65
N ALA A 88 -9.56 -2.68 -17.32
CA ALA A 88 -9.22 -1.55 -16.46
C ALA A 88 -8.24 -1.99 -15.37
N THR A 89 -7.32 -1.11 -15.00
CA THR A 89 -6.37 -1.33 -13.92
C THR A 89 -6.35 -0.14 -12.98
N VAL A 90 -6.72 -0.35 -11.72
CA VAL A 90 -6.59 0.63 -10.65
C VAL A 90 -5.27 0.37 -9.94
N VAL A 91 -4.39 1.36 -9.92
CA VAL A 91 -3.11 1.32 -9.22
C VAL A 91 -3.23 2.11 -7.92
N GLN A 92 -2.83 1.50 -6.81
CA GLN A 92 -2.80 2.09 -5.47
C GLN A 92 -1.45 1.78 -4.83
N GLY A 93 -0.51 2.73 -4.88
CA GLY A 93 0.86 2.48 -4.46
C GLY A 93 1.47 1.28 -5.21
N ALA A 94 1.88 0.25 -4.48
CA ALA A 94 2.46 -0.99 -5.03
C ALA A 94 1.40 -2.02 -5.50
N ILE A 95 0.12 -1.82 -5.18
CA ILE A 95 -0.96 -2.77 -5.47
C ILE A 95 -1.65 -2.37 -6.77
N SER A 96 -1.93 -3.35 -7.64
CA SER A 96 -2.75 -3.16 -8.84
C SER A 96 -3.96 -4.09 -8.79
N ILE A 97 -5.13 -3.51 -9.09
CA ILE A 97 -6.41 -4.20 -9.13
C ILE A 97 -6.91 -4.22 -10.56
N HIS A 98 -7.18 -5.40 -11.10
CA HIS A 98 -7.54 -5.60 -12.50
C HIS A 98 -9.01 -5.92 -12.66
N PHE A 99 -9.60 -5.37 -13.73
CA PHE A 99 -10.95 -5.63 -14.17
C PHE A 99 -10.93 -6.01 -15.64
N SER A 100 -11.74 -7.00 -16.02
CA SER A 100 -12.15 -7.16 -17.42
C SER A 100 -13.25 -6.14 -17.74
N ARG A 101 -13.21 -5.59 -18.95
CA ARG A 101 -14.15 -4.57 -19.41
C ARG A 101 -14.93 -5.08 -20.61
N SER A 102 -16.25 -4.95 -20.55
CA SER A 102 -17.15 -5.16 -21.68
C SER A 102 -18.14 -3.99 -21.74
N GLY A 103 -17.92 -3.08 -22.70
CA GLY A 103 -18.64 -1.81 -22.75
C GLY A 103 -18.41 -0.95 -21.50
N SER A 104 -19.49 -0.67 -20.76
CA SER A 104 -19.48 0.07 -19.49
C SER A 104 -19.42 -0.84 -18.26
N THR A 105 -19.41 -2.15 -18.43
CA THR A 105 -19.37 -3.12 -17.33
C THR A 105 -17.93 -3.51 -17.01
N PHE A 106 -17.57 -3.44 -15.73
CA PHE A 106 -16.26 -3.83 -15.22
C PHE A 106 -16.42 -5.01 -14.25
N THR A 107 -15.73 -6.12 -14.55
CA THR A 107 -15.77 -7.33 -13.71
C THR A 107 -14.41 -7.55 -13.06
N PRO A 108 -14.31 -7.57 -11.72
CA PRO A 108 -13.04 -7.80 -11.03
C PRO A 108 -12.46 -9.17 -11.39
N THR A 109 -11.15 -9.26 -11.64
CA THR A 109 -10.52 -10.54 -12.02
C THR A 109 -10.26 -11.48 -10.84
N ASN A 110 -10.36 -11.00 -9.61
CA ASN A 110 -10.08 -11.74 -8.36
C ASN A 110 -11.29 -11.79 -7.39
N ASN A 111 -12.48 -11.40 -7.85
CA ASN A 111 -13.77 -11.41 -7.12
C ASN A 111 -13.69 -11.05 -5.61
N SER A 112 -12.88 -10.03 -5.31
CA SER A 112 -12.54 -9.62 -3.94
C SER A 112 -13.44 -8.49 -3.44
N GLY A 113 -14.74 -8.46 -3.79
CA GLY A 113 -15.72 -7.45 -3.34
C GLY A 113 -15.54 -6.03 -3.86
N GLN A 114 -14.55 -5.81 -4.72
CA GLN A 114 -14.28 -4.50 -5.32
C GLN A 114 -15.21 -4.25 -6.51
N SER A 115 -15.50 -2.99 -6.80
CA SER A 115 -16.25 -2.60 -8.00
C SER A 115 -15.64 -1.37 -8.67
N LEU A 116 -15.91 -1.24 -9.97
CA LEU A 116 -15.56 -0.07 -10.75
C LEU A 116 -16.78 0.30 -11.61
N LYS A 117 -17.21 1.56 -11.56
CA LYS A 117 -18.33 2.07 -12.34
C LYS A 117 -17.96 3.39 -13.02
N ALA A 118 -18.48 3.61 -14.21
CA ALA A 118 -18.39 4.92 -14.86
C ALA A 118 -19.32 5.92 -14.15
N GLU A 119 -18.87 7.16 -14.00
CA GLU A 119 -19.66 8.24 -13.41
C GLU A 119 -19.27 9.59 -14.03
N GLY A 120 -20.23 10.24 -14.73
CA GLY A 120 -19.94 11.46 -15.48
C GLY A 120 -18.82 11.22 -16.51
N THR A 121 -17.78 12.06 -16.47
CA THR A 121 -16.57 11.91 -17.29
C THR A 121 -15.47 11.09 -16.63
N GLY A 122 -15.73 10.54 -15.45
CA GLY A 122 -14.79 9.82 -14.60
C GLY A 122 -15.26 8.43 -14.21
N TYR A 123 -14.65 7.90 -13.17
CA TYR A 123 -14.93 6.55 -12.66
C TYR A 123 -14.91 6.52 -11.14
N VAL A 124 -15.72 5.66 -10.54
CA VAL A 124 -15.73 5.39 -9.11
C VAL A 124 -15.31 3.95 -8.89
N PHE A 125 -14.18 3.77 -8.20
CA PHE A 125 -13.72 2.48 -7.70
C PHE A 125 -14.15 2.34 -6.24
N THR A 126 -14.75 1.21 -5.87
CA THR A 126 -15.14 0.92 -4.48
C THR A 126 -14.40 -0.31 -4.01
N THR A 127 -13.71 -0.23 -2.87
CA THR A 127 -13.09 -1.40 -2.23
C THR A 127 -14.17 -2.31 -1.61
N ALA A 128 -13.82 -3.55 -1.25
CA ALA A 128 -14.72 -4.42 -0.49
C ALA A 128 -15.18 -3.78 0.83
N GLY A 129 -14.29 -3.04 1.48
CA GLY A 129 -14.56 -2.33 2.73
C GLY A 129 -15.40 -1.07 2.58
N GLY A 130 -15.86 -0.72 1.38
CA GLY A 130 -16.74 0.44 1.14
C GLY A 130 -16.02 1.78 0.97
N GLU A 131 -14.68 1.80 0.92
CA GLU A 131 -13.93 3.00 0.54
C GLU A 131 -14.13 3.29 -0.95
N GLU A 132 -14.64 4.47 -1.29
CA GLU A 132 -14.79 4.94 -2.67
C GLU A 132 -13.61 5.80 -3.09
N THR A 133 -13.04 5.55 -4.26
CA THR A 133 -12.09 6.42 -4.94
C THR A 133 -12.72 6.94 -6.22
N ARG A 134 -12.76 8.26 -6.37
CA ARG A 134 -13.23 8.93 -7.59
C ARG A 134 -12.03 9.29 -8.44
N PHE A 135 -12.11 8.98 -9.72
CA PHE A 135 -11.10 9.27 -10.73
C PHE A 135 -11.66 10.24 -11.76
N SER A 136 -10.88 11.26 -12.10
CA SER A 136 -11.16 12.22 -13.17
C SER A 136 -10.13 12.08 -14.29
N ILE A 137 -10.52 12.42 -15.53
CA ILE A 137 -9.64 12.32 -16.70
C ILE A 137 -8.29 13.02 -16.45
N ASP A 138 -7.19 12.32 -16.74
CA ASP A 138 -5.86 12.91 -16.68
C ASP A 138 -5.65 13.80 -17.90
N THR A 139 -5.64 15.10 -17.68
CA THR A 139 -5.37 16.10 -18.71
C THR A 139 -3.85 16.24 -18.91
N CYS A 140 -3.22 15.14 -19.34
CA CYS A 140 -1.81 15.12 -19.70
C CYS A 140 -1.52 14.75 -21.15
N TYR A 141 -0.36 15.19 -21.60
CA TYR A 141 0.25 14.83 -22.88
C TYR A 141 1.58 14.10 -22.64
N THR A 142 1.79 12.95 -23.28
CA THR A 142 3.06 12.22 -23.20
C THR A 142 4.02 12.64 -24.32
N PRO A 143 5.35 12.61 -24.11
CA PRO A 143 6.33 12.97 -25.14
C PRO A 143 6.16 12.23 -26.48
N THR A 144 5.57 11.03 -26.45
CA THR A 144 5.41 10.13 -27.61
C THR A 144 4.29 10.50 -28.58
N GLY A 145 3.45 11.50 -28.31
CA GLY A 145 2.36 11.81 -29.24
C GLY A 145 0.97 11.81 -28.63
N ASN A 146 0.78 11.01 -27.59
CA ASN A 146 -0.55 10.62 -27.16
C ASN A 146 -1.05 11.48 -25.99
N GLN A 147 -2.31 11.91 -26.12
CA GLN A 147 -3.07 12.37 -24.96
C GLN A 147 -3.29 11.18 -24.02
N CYS A 148 -3.24 11.44 -22.72
CA CYS A 148 -3.50 10.45 -21.68
C CYS A 148 -5.00 10.08 -21.57
N VAL A 149 -5.72 9.93 -22.70
CA VAL A 149 -7.18 9.71 -22.77
C VAL A 149 -7.66 8.47 -22.01
N ASP A 150 -6.76 7.52 -21.81
CA ASP A 150 -7.00 6.28 -21.10
C ASP A 150 -6.40 6.26 -19.68
N GLN A 151 -5.92 7.41 -19.19
CA GLN A 151 -5.42 7.57 -17.82
C GLN A 151 -6.29 8.55 -17.05
N TYR A 152 -6.50 8.23 -15.78
CA TYR A 152 -7.31 9.03 -14.88
C TYR A 152 -6.57 9.21 -13.57
N ASN A 153 -6.57 10.45 -13.10
CA ASN A 153 -6.01 10.83 -11.81
C ASN A 153 -7.08 10.71 -10.74
N ILE A 154 -6.66 10.34 -9.54
CA ILE A 154 -7.49 10.42 -8.34
C ILE A 154 -8.01 11.85 -8.15
N ALA A 155 -9.31 11.97 -7.89
CA ALA A 155 -9.98 13.23 -7.54
C ALA A 155 -10.34 13.26 -6.06
N SER A 156 -10.85 12.15 -5.53
CA SER A 156 -11.14 12.03 -4.09
C SER A 156 -11.13 10.59 -3.61
N ILE A 157 -10.98 10.42 -2.30
CA ILE A 157 -11.27 9.19 -1.55
C ILE A 157 -12.35 9.52 -0.52
N THR A 158 -13.37 8.67 -0.39
CA THR A 158 -14.35 8.72 0.69
C THR A 158 -14.28 7.40 1.44
N LYS A 159 -13.85 7.46 2.71
CA LYS A 159 -13.79 6.29 3.59
C LYS A 159 -15.19 5.98 4.15
N PRO A 160 -15.44 4.74 4.61
CA PRO A 160 -16.74 4.35 5.19
C PRO A 160 -17.14 5.17 6.42
N ASN A 161 -16.17 5.70 7.17
CA ASN A 161 -16.40 6.56 8.32
C ASN A 161 -16.82 8.01 7.94
N GLY A 162 -16.95 8.33 6.65
CA GLY A 162 -17.33 9.65 6.14
C GLY A 162 -16.17 10.62 5.95
N GLU A 163 -14.94 10.24 6.29
CA GLU A 163 -13.77 11.02 5.91
C GLU A 163 -13.68 11.13 4.39
N THR A 164 -13.42 12.33 3.91
CA THR A 164 -13.19 12.60 2.49
C THR A 164 -11.84 13.27 2.31
N ILE A 165 -11.00 12.69 1.47
CA ILE A 165 -9.73 13.24 1.02
C ILE A 165 -9.91 13.71 -0.43
N THR A 166 -9.55 14.96 -0.72
CA THR A 166 -9.68 15.60 -2.03
C THR A 166 -8.32 15.93 -2.60
N TYR A 167 -8.11 15.62 -3.88
CA TYR A 167 -6.87 15.81 -4.61
C TYR A 167 -7.09 16.92 -5.65
N ASN A 168 -6.44 18.07 -5.41
CA ASN A 168 -6.58 19.25 -6.24
C ASN A 168 -5.44 19.30 -7.26
N TRP A 169 -5.78 19.17 -8.53
CA TRP A 169 -4.82 19.17 -9.63
C TRP A 169 -4.69 20.55 -10.27
N THR A 170 -3.45 20.96 -10.55
CA THR A 170 -3.14 22.11 -11.40
C THR A 170 -2.97 21.61 -12.82
N VAL A 171 -3.72 22.20 -13.76
CA VAL A 171 -3.64 21.90 -15.19
C VAL A 171 -3.21 23.16 -15.93
N GLN A 172 -2.20 23.04 -16.80
CA GLN A 172 -1.72 24.14 -17.63
C GLN A 172 -1.66 23.73 -19.11
N SER A 173 -2.17 24.58 -19.99
CA SER A 173 -2.00 24.45 -21.43
C SER A 173 -0.69 25.07 -21.92
N TYR A 174 -0.08 24.50 -22.95
CA TYR A 174 1.12 25.02 -23.58
C TYR A 174 1.14 24.78 -25.09
N LEU A 175 1.89 25.61 -25.83
CA LEU A 175 2.14 25.42 -27.25
C LEU A 175 3.14 24.28 -27.45
N ARG A 176 2.69 23.19 -28.08
CA ARG A 176 3.55 22.05 -28.42
C ARG A 176 4.31 22.28 -29.72
N GLY A 177 3.66 22.92 -30.68
CA GLY A 177 4.19 23.16 -32.01
C GLY A 177 3.13 23.81 -32.89
N VAL A 178 3.37 23.77 -34.20
CA VAL A 178 2.41 24.21 -35.22
C VAL A 178 2.14 23.06 -36.19
N ASP A 179 0.93 22.99 -36.73
CA ASP A 179 0.58 22.02 -37.77
C ASP A 179 1.16 22.42 -39.15
N GLY A 180 0.94 21.59 -40.17
CA GLY A 180 1.42 21.86 -41.54
C GLY A 180 0.81 23.12 -42.18
N ASN A 181 -0.24 23.70 -41.58
CA ASN A 181 -0.90 24.91 -42.03
C ASN A 181 -0.50 26.13 -41.16
N GLY A 182 0.41 25.96 -40.19
CA GLY A 182 0.85 27.02 -39.28
C GLY A 182 -0.06 27.27 -38.09
N ASN A 183 -1.09 26.46 -37.85
CA ASN A 183 -1.97 26.62 -36.69
C ASN A 183 -1.31 26.07 -35.41
N PRO A 184 -1.51 26.71 -34.25
CA PRO A 184 -0.94 26.26 -32.98
C PRO A 184 -1.54 24.92 -32.53
N ILE A 185 -0.67 23.97 -32.19
CA ILE A 185 -1.03 22.72 -31.53
C ILE A 185 -0.89 22.92 -30.02
N ILE A 186 -2.03 22.95 -29.32
CA ILE A 186 -2.09 23.11 -27.86
C ILE A 186 -2.13 21.76 -27.16
N ALA A 187 -1.30 21.61 -26.13
CA ALA A 187 -1.26 20.44 -25.25
C ALA A 187 -1.50 20.86 -23.79
N TYR A 188 -1.79 19.88 -22.92
CA TYR A 188 -2.06 20.09 -21.50
C TYR A 188 -1.12 19.24 -20.64
N ALA A 189 -0.77 19.76 -19.48
CA ALA A 189 -0.08 19.03 -18.44
C ALA A 189 -0.76 19.23 -17.08
N SER A 190 -0.80 18.17 -16.29
CA SER A 190 -1.35 18.13 -14.94
C SER A 190 -0.24 17.84 -13.91
N ARG A 191 -0.38 18.40 -12.71
CA ARG A 191 0.40 18.09 -11.50
C ARG A 191 -0.48 18.28 -10.25
N LEU A 192 -0.18 17.60 -9.16
CA LEU A 192 -0.94 17.74 -7.92
C LEU A 192 -0.60 19.06 -7.21
N GLY A 193 -1.57 19.95 -7.04
CA GLY A 193 -1.36 21.20 -6.30
C GLY A 193 -1.48 21.01 -4.79
N SER A 194 -2.53 20.31 -4.35
CA SER A 194 -2.71 20.02 -2.91
C SER A 194 -3.62 18.82 -2.65
N VAL A 195 -3.49 18.23 -1.47
CA VAL A 195 -4.40 17.21 -0.93
C VAL A 195 -4.98 17.74 0.36
N ALA A 196 -6.30 17.65 0.53
CA ALA A 196 -6.98 18.12 1.74
C ALA A 196 -7.99 17.08 2.21
N ASN A 197 -8.30 17.07 3.51
CA ASN A 197 -9.43 16.30 4.02
C ASN A 197 -10.48 17.18 4.68
N ASN A 198 -11.66 16.60 4.89
CA ASN A 198 -12.77 17.26 5.57
C ASN A 198 -12.57 17.47 7.08
N PHE A 199 -11.39 17.12 7.63
CA PHE A 199 -10.98 17.46 8.99
C PHE A 199 -10.18 18.77 9.07
N GLY A 200 -9.94 19.43 7.94
CA GLY A 200 -9.22 20.71 7.88
C GLY A 200 -7.70 20.57 7.75
N TYR A 201 -7.18 19.38 7.43
CA TYR A 201 -5.77 19.22 7.10
C TYR A 201 -5.57 19.37 5.59
N ARG A 202 -4.46 20.01 5.20
CA ARG A 202 -4.09 20.18 3.80
C ARG A 202 -2.59 20.08 3.60
N ILE A 203 -2.15 19.35 2.58
CA ILE A 203 -0.77 19.29 2.10
C ILE A 203 -0.70 20.04 0.77
N VAL A 204 0.17 21.04 0.66
CA VAL A 204 0.42 21.81 -0.56
C VAL A 204 1.78 21.43 -1.12
N TYR A 205 1.85 21.23 -2.44
CA TYR A 205 3.06 20.79 -3.12
C TYR A 205 3.75 21.97 -3.81
N GLY A 206 5.04 22.13 -3.53
CA GLY A 206 5.92 23.08 -4.21
C GLY A 206 6.61 22.46 -5.42
N TYR A 207 6.95 23.28 -6.41
CA TYR A 207 7.56 22.83 -7.65
C TYR A 207 8.69 23.75 -8.09
N VAL A 208 9.63 23.23 -8.90
CA VAL A 208 10.77 24.01 -9.41
C VAL A 208 10.32 25.22 -10.23
N ARG A 209 9.18 25.11 -10.92
CA ARG A 209 8.67 26.14 -11.84
C ARG A 209 7.16 26.20 -11.81
N ASP A 210 6.59 27.41 -11.83
CA ASP A 210 5.13 27.60 -11.80
C ASP A 210 4.44 27.65 -13.16
N SER A 211 5.18 27.99 -14.23
CA SER A 211 4.63 28.10 -15.58
C SER A 211 5.47 27.37 -16.62
N ILE A 212 4.81 26.54 -17.46
CA ILE A 212 5.40 25.92 -18.66
C ILE A 212 5.71 26.96 -19.75
N THR A 213 4.92 28.05 -19.81
CA THR A 213 5.03 29.10 -20.83
C THR A 213 5.96 30.23 -20.39
N GLY A 214 6.67 30.81 -21.36
CA GLY A 214 7.71 31.83 -21.12
C GLY A 214 9.03 31.25 -20.60
N GLY A 215 10.05 32.11 -20.48
CA GLY A 215 11.39 31.74 -19.99
C GLY A 215 12.31 31.03 -21.00
N GLY A 216 13.60 30.96 -20.67
CA GLY A 216 14.61 30.25 -21.48
C GLY A 216 14.57 28.72 -21.32
N GLY A 217 15.26 28.02 -22.20
CA GLY A 217 15.33 26.55 -22.22
C GLY A 217 14.34 25.89 -23.19
N THR A 218 14.48 24.58 -23.38
CA THR A 218 13.59 23.82 -24.26
C THR A 218 12.22 23.60 -23.62
N LEU A 219 11.19 23.30 -24.42
CA LEU A 219 9.88 22.89 -23.89
C LEU A 219 9.99 21.67 -22.97
N SER A 220 10.85 20.70 -23.31
CA SER A 220 11.10 19.51 -22.50
C SER A 220 11.64 19.87 -21.11
N THR A 221 12.64 20.76 -21.05
CA THR A 221 13.21 21.25 -19.79
C THR A 221 12.16 21.92 -18.91
N ARG A 222 11.40 22.87 -19.48
CA ARG A 222 10.37 23.60 -18.73
C ARG A 222 9.26 22.68 -18.23
N LEU A 223 8.85 21.70 -19.03
CA LEU A 223 7.85 20.70 -18.62
C LEU A 223 8.39 19.80 -17.49
N GLY A 224 9.66 19.39 -17.57
CA GLY A 224 10.32 18.63 -16.52
C GLY A 224 10.38 19.39 -15.19
N GLU A 225 10.85 20.65 -15.22
CA GLU A 225 10.89 21.53 -14.05
C GLU A 225 9.49 21.80 -13.48
N TRP A 226 8.49 22.02 -14.34
CA TRP A 226 7.12 22.22 -13.89
C TRP A 226 6.52 20.98 -13.21
N LYS A 227 6.94 19.78 -13.58
CA LYS A 227 6.53 18.54 -12.90
C LYS A 227 7.42 18.16 -11.71
N ALA A 228 8.56 18.82 -11.54
CA ALA A 228 9.53 18.50 -10.49
C ALA A 228 9.08 19.08 -9.14
N ASN A 229 8.51 18.22 -8.30
CA ASN A 229 8.11 18.55 -6.93
C ASN A 229 9.36 18.80 -6.06
N THR A 230 9.36 19.94 -5.36
CA THR A 230 10.43 20.40 -4.46
C THR A 230 10.03 20.37 -3.00
N SER A 231 8.74 20.29 -2.67
CA SER A 231 8.30 20.22 -1.28
C SER A 231 6.87 19.74 -1.11
N ALA A 232 6.59 19.18 0.06
CA ALA A 232 5.24 18.99 0.57
C ALA A 232 5.12 19.76 1.89
N THR A 233 4.15 20.68 1.98
CA THR A 233 3.95 21.51 3.16
C THR A 233 2.58 21.25 3.75
N ALA A 234 2.54 20.80 4.99
CA ALA A 234 1.31 20.48 5.70
C ALA A 234 0.79 21.68 6.50
N TYR A 235 -0.51 21.92 6.37
CA TYR A 235 -1.29 22.98 6.99
C TYR A 235 -2.42 22.37 7.79
N ASN A 236 -2.62 22.87 9.02
CA ASN A 236 -3.86 22.68 9.76
C ASN A 236 -4.71 23.94 9.56
N GLU A 237 -5.69 23.86 8.67
CA GLU A 237 -6.59 24.98 8.32
C GLU A 237 -7.61 25.28 9.44
N ALA A 238 -7.70 24.43 10.48
CA ALA A 238 -8.49 24.71 11.68
C ALA A 238 -7.75 25.58 12.71
N LEU A 239 -6.44 25.80 12.54
CA LEU A 239 -5.65 26.65 13.43
C LEU A 239 -5.40 28.02 12.78
N GLU A 240 -5.41 29.08 13.57
CA GLU A 240 -5.00 30.39 13.07
C GLU A 240 -3.51 30.39 12.70
N LEU A 241 -3.21 30.89 11.50
CA LEU A 241 -1.87 30.94 10.90
C LEU A 241 -0.79 31.62 11.77
N SER A 242 -1.20 32.44 12.74
CA SER A 242 -0.32 33.11 13.71
C SER A 242 0.24 32.18 14.80
N THR A 243 -0.34 30.99 14.97
CA THR A 243 0.01 30.02 16.03
C THR A 243 0.58 28.70 15.50
N TYR A 244 0.37 28.42 14.21
CA TYR A 244 0.78 27.17 13.59
C TYR A 244 1.93 27.40 12.59
N VAL A 245 3.06 26.73 12.83
CA VAL A 245 4.17 26.68 11.88
C VAL A 245 3.97 25.46 10.98
N PRO A 246 3.72 25.64 9.67
CA PRO A 246 3.55 24.52 8.76
C PRO A 246 4.80 23.65 8.70
N GLN A 247 4.57 22.34 8.63
CA GLN A 247 5.64 21.35 8.53
C GLN A 247 5.95 21.11 7.06
N THR A 248 7.21 21.24 6.66
CA THR A 248 7.63 21.07 5.27
C THR A 248 8.61 19.93 5.14
N LEU A 249 8.31 18.99 4.24
CA LEU A 249 9.33 18.15 3.61
C LEU A 249 9.88 18.89 2.40
N ALA A 250 11.21 19.01 2.32
CA ALA A 250 11.88 19.54 1.13
C ALA A 250 12.54 18.40 0.35
N PHE A 251 12.48 18.49 -0.97
CA PHE A 251 13.03 17.52 -1.91
C PHE A 251 14.09 18.20 -2.80
N SER A 252 15.29 17.63 -2.87
CA SER A 252 16.38 18.11 -3.73
C SER A 252 17.18 16.94 -4.33
N GLY A 253 18.06 17.21 -5.29
CA GLY A 253 18.90 16.18 -5.94
C GLY A 253 19.02 16.35 -7.45
N ASP A 254 20.07 15.77 -8.05
CA ASP A 254 20.14 15.60 -9.50
C ASP A 254 19.17 14.51 -9.93
N THR A 255 18.69 14.57 -11.16
CA THR A 255 17.44 13.92 -11.55
C THR A 255 17.39 12.39 -11.39
N PHE A 256 18.51 11.69 -11.12
CA PHE A 256 18.52 10.21 -11.06
C PHE A 256 19.63 9.55 -10.22
N SER A 257 20.56 10.26 -9.56
CA SER A 257 21.66 9.59 -8.84
C SER A 257 21.60 9.75 -7.32
N ASN A 258 21.27 10.95 -6.83
CA ASN A 258 21.21 11.25 -5.40
C ASN A 258 20.05 12.18 -5.11
N ILE A 259 19.08 11.69 -4.34
CA ILE A 259 17.92 12.47 -3.94
C ILE A 259 17.95 12.67 -2.44
N GLN A 260 17.63 13.88 -2.02
CA GLN A 260 17.62 14.27 -0.62
C GLN A 260 16.21 14.66 -0.22
N VAL A 261 15.81 14.16 0.94
CA VAL A 261 14.59 14.56 1.63
C VAL A 261 15.01 15.21 2.93
N THR A 262 14.63 16.47 3.11
CA THR A 262 14.88 17.18 4.36
C THR A 262 13.59 17.20 5.16
N ASN A 263 13.62 16.62 6.36
CA ASN A 263 12.50 16.62 7.27
C ASN A 263 12.27 18.00 7.92
N PRO A 264 11.12 18.25 8.57
CA PRO A 264 10.86 19.55 9.20
C PRO A 264 11.86 19.94 10.30
N ALA A 265 12.57 18.97 10.88
CA ALA A 265 13.63 19.20 11.87
C ALA A 265 15.00 19.50 11.24
N GLY A 266 15.10 19.54 9.90
CA GLY A 266 16.33 19.80 9.16
C GLY A 266 17.21 18.56 8.91
N GLY A 267 16.78 17.37 9.36
CA GLY A 267 17.48 16.13 9.08
C GLY A 267 17.35 15.74 7.60
N VAL A 268 18.47 15.41 6.96
CA VAL A 268 18.51 15.03 5.53
C VAL A 268 18.68 13.52 5.37
N THR A 269 17.68 12.87 4.77
CA THR A 269 17.81 11.50 4.25
C THR A 269 18.29 11.57 2.80
N THR A 270 19.32 10.81 2.44
CA THR A 270 19.82 10.70 1.05
C THR A 270 19.47 9.33 0.47
N TYR A 271 19.01 9.30 -0.76
CA TYR A 271 18.64 8.12 -1.54
C TYR A 271 19.53 8.01 -2.77
N GLY A 272 20.29 6.92 -2.86
CA GLY A 272 21.12 6.60 -4.02
C GLY A 272 20.39 5.69 -4.99
N TYR A 273 20.46 5.98 -6.29
CA TYR A 273 19.87 5.16 -7.35
C TYR A 273 20.91 4.73 -8.37
N ASN A 274 20.74 3.52 -8.94
CA ASN A 274 21.58 3.05 -10.04
C ASN A 274 21.06 3.57 -11.40
N ALA A 275 21.80 3.28 -12.48
CA ALA A 275 21.42 3.67 -13.84
C ALA A 275 20.09 3.04 -14.33
N GLY A 276 19.68 1.92 -13.71
CA GLY A 276 18.38 1.27 -13.91
C GLY A 276 17.25 1.88 -13.06
N GLN A 277 17.51 3.00 -12.37
CA GLN A 277 16.56 3.72 -11.50
C GLN A 277 16.04 2.86 -10.34
N GLN A 278 16.86 1.92 -9.88
CA GLN A 278 16.58 1.13 -8.68
C GLN A 278 17.30 1.76 -7.49
N LEU A 279 16.64 1.79 -6.34
CA LEU A 279 17.21 2.33 -5.11
C LEU A 279 18.32 1.42 -4.61
N VAL A 280 19.56 1.90 -4.58
CA VAL A 280 20.71 1.11 -4.12
C VAL A 280 21.22 1.54 -2.76
N SER A 281 20.86 2.73 -2.28
CA SER A 281 21.21 3.14 -0.93
C SER A 281 20.24 4.11 -0.27
N VAL A 282 20.18 4.05 1.07
CA VAL A 282 19.54 5.04 1.94
C VAL A 282 20.54 5.44 3.01
N ARG A 283 20.71 6.75 3.21
CA ARG A 283 21.52 7.32 4.29
C ARG A 283 20.67 8.27 5.11
N TYR A 284 20.48 7.95 6.39
CA TYR A 284 19.69 8.73 7.33
C TYR A 284 20.44 9.97 7.83
N PRO A 285 19.71 10.95 8.41
CA PRO A 285 20.32 12.16 8.93
C PRO A 285 21.43 11.86 9.96
N GLY A 286 22.61 12.43 9.75
CA GLY A 286 23.75 12.29 10.66
C GLY A 286 24.65 11.07 10.38
N SER A 287 24.26 10.15 9.51
CA SER A 287 25.08 9.01 9.13
C SER A 287 26.21 9.41 8.18
N SER A 288 27.43 8.90 8.42
CA SER A 288 28.59 9.11 7.54
C SER A 288 28.65 8.14 6.34
N THR A 289 27.93 7.03 6.43
CA THR A 289 27.86 5.95 5.44
C THR A 289 26.40 5.59 5.19
N ASP A 290 26.11 4.87 4.10
CA ASP A 290 24.76 4.39 3.81
C ASP A 290 24.27 3.42 4.91
N ASP A 291 23.07 3.66 5.42
CA ASP A 291 22.40 2.86 6.46
C ASP A 291 21.68 1.66 5.87
N ILE A 292 21.24 1.77 4.60
CA ILE A 292 20.69 0.69 3.81
C ILE A 292 21.44 0.62 2.49
N SER A 293 21.89 -0.56 2.10
CA SER A 293 22.51 -0.82 0.80
C SER A 293 21.87 -2.03 0.13
N ILE A 294 21.52 -1.90 -1.15
CA ILE A 294 20.72 -2.90 -1.88
C ILE A 294 21.43 -3.26 -3.19
N THR A 295 21.49 -4.55 -3.49
CA THR A 295 21.94 -5.06 -4.79
C THR A 295 20.81 -5.80 -5.48
N TYR A 296 20.81 -5.74 -6.81
CA TYR A 296 19.78 -6.33 -7.64
C TYR A 296 20.34 -7.31 -8.66
N GLU A 297 19.50 -8.26 -9.02
CA GLU A 297 19.70 -9.16 -10.14
C GLU A 297 19.52 -8.38 -11.47
N PRO A 298 20.47 -8.46 -12.43
CA PRO A 298 20.50 -7.55 -13.58
C PRO A 298 19.31 -7.62 -14.54
N ILE A 299 18.67 -8.79 -14.70
CA ILE A 299 17.66 -9.01 -15.75
C ILE A 299 16.28 -8.59 -15.28
N TYR A 300 15.86 -9.05 -14.11
CA TYR A 300 14.50 -8.84 -13.61
C TYR A 300 14.41 -7.89 -12.41
N GLY A 301 15.55 -7.37 -11.95
CA GLY A 301 15.61 -6.36 -10.90
C GLY A 301 15.17 -6.88 -9.52
N LYS A 302 15.35 -8.18 -9.25
CA LYS A 302 15.05 -8.78 -7.95
C LYS A 302 16.17 -8.48 -6.95
N VAL A 303 15.85 -8.17 -5.70
CA VAL A 303 16.84 -7.91 -4.64
C VAL A 303 17.69 -9.17 -4.44
N LEU A 304 19.02 -9.07 -4.54
CA LEU A 304 19.98 -10.14 -4.25
C LEU A 304 20.58 -10.01 -2.86
N SER A 305 20.84 -8.79 -2.42
CA SER A 305 21.37 -8.49 -1.09
C SER A 305 20.77 -7.21 -0.57
N LEU A 306 20.53 -7.16 0.73
CA LEU A 306 20.19 -5.95 1.47
C LEU A 306 20.99 -5.93 2.76
N THR A 307 21.74 -4.86 2.98
CA THR A 307 22.44 -4.60 4.23
C THR A 307 21.74 -3.46 4.93
N ASP A 308 21.38 -3.65 6.20
CA ASP A 308 20.89 -2.61 7.10
C ASP A 308 21.60 -2.70 8.46
N ALA A 309 21.10 -2.00 9.48
CA ALA A 309 21.65 -2.03 10.85
C ALA A 309 21.63 -3.42 11.50
N THR A 310 20.82 -4.36 11.00
CA THR A 310 20.76 -5.76 11.48
C THR A 310 21.79 -6.67 10.80
N GLY A 311 22.45 -6.17 9.75
CA GLY A 311 23.48 -6.85 8.97
C GLY A 311 23.02 -7.21 7.55
N THR A 312 23.82 -8.02 6.86
CA THR A 312 23.58 -8.35 5.45
C THR A 312 22.69 -9.57 5.31
N TRP A 313 21.57 -9.39 4.61
CA TRP A 313 20.69 -10.45 4.16
C TRP A 313 20.90 -10.73 2.68
N SER A 314 20.91 -12.01 2.32
CA SER A 314 20.99 -12.47 0.93
C SER A 314 19.68 -13.15 0.51
N TYR A 315 19.32 -12.99 -0.76
CA TYR A 315 18.08 -13.49 -1.33
C TYR A 315 18.39 -14.31 -2.59
N SER A 316 17.82 -15.50 -2.68
CA SER A 316 17.90 -16.34 -3.86
C SER A 316 16.50 -16.72 -4.36
N TYR A 317 16.38 -16.92 -5.67
CA TYR A 317 15.11 -17.20 -6.34
C TYR A 317 15.31 -18.37 -7.31
N THR A 318 14.48 -19.39 -7.16
CA THR A 318 14.48 -20.56 -8.04
C THR A 318 13.08 -20.73 -8.62
N ASP A 319 12.98 -20.66 -9.95
CA ASP A 319 11.72 -20.81 -10.67
C ASP A 319 11.64 -22.20 -11.32
N ALA A 320 10.52 -22.89 -11.10
CA ALA A 320 10.19 -24.19 -11.69
C ALA A 320 8.75 -24.16 -12.20
N GLY A 321 8.57 -23.92 -13.50
CA GLY A 321 7.25 -23.73 -14.10
C GLY A 321 6.56 -22.49 -13.53
N THR A 322 5.41 -22.69 -12.89
CA THR A 322 4.63 -21.62 -12.23
C THR A 322 4.95 -21.48 -10.75
N ILE A 323 5.96 -22.18 -10.24
CA ILE A 323 6.37 -22.15 -8.83
C ILE A 323 7.66 -21.36 -8.70
N ARG A 324 7.70 -20.44 -7.74
CA ARG A 324 8.93 -19.76 -7.30
C ARG A 324 9.24 -20.12 -5.86
N THR A 325 10.49 -20.50 -5.61
CA THR A 325 11.04 -20.64 -4.26
C THR A 325 12.01 -19.49 -4.02
N THR A 326 11.70 -18.65 -3.03
CA THR A 326 12.56 -17.56 -2.56
C THR A 326 13.17 -17.95 -1.23
N VAL A 327 14.48 -17.77 -1.06
CA VAL A 327 15.16 -17.98 0.22
C VAL A 327 15.84 -16.68 0.64
N ALA A 328 15.42 -16.12 1.76
CA ALA A 328 16.11 -15.02 2.43
C ALA A 328 16.97 -15.61 3.56
N THR A 329 18.25 -15.23 3.62
CA THR A 329 19.20 -15.71 4.63
C THR A 329 19.83 -14.54 5.35
N GLY A 330 19.77 -14.55 6.67
CA GLY A 330 20.31 -13.51 7.54
C GLY A 330 21.73 -13.78 8.02
N PRO A 331 22.41 -12.77 8.56
CA PRO A 331 23.83 -12.85 8.93
C PRO A 331 24.10 -13.80 10.10
N LEU A 332 23.10 -14.13 10.91
CA LEU A 332 23.21 -15.07 12.03
C LEU A 332 22.67 -16.47 11.68
N GLY A 333 22.51 -16.77 10.39
CA GLY A 333 22.01 -18.06 9.90
C GLY A 333 20.49 -18.23 9.99
N GLN A 334 19.75 -17.14 10.24
CA GLN A 334 18.30 -17.11 10.06
C GLN A 334 17.97 -17.40 8.60
N SER A 335 16.85 -18.07 8.35
CA SER A 335 16.40 -18.31 6.99
C SER A 335 14.88 -18.31 6.90
N LEU A 336 14.37 -17.69 5.84
CA LEU A 336 12.96 -17.66 5.49
C LEU A 336 12.83 -18.16 4.05
N THR A 337 12.11 -19.26 3.88
CA THR A 337 11.84 -19.86 2.56
C THR A 337 10.38 -19.66 2.21
N VAL A 338 10.11 -19.02 1.08
CA VAL A 338 8.76 -18.77 0.57
C VAL A 338 8.57 -19.52 -0.74
N VAL A 339 7.59 -20.41 -0.79
CA VAL A 339 7.15 -21.04 -2.04
C VAL A 339 5.90 -20.32 -2.53
N SER A 340 5.89 -19.93 -3.79
CA SER A 340 4.86 -19.07 -4.39
C SER A 340 4.33 -19.66 -5.68
N ASN A 341 3.04 -19.45 -5.94
CA ASN A 341 2.43 -19.74 -7.23
C ASN A 341 2.35 -18.45 -8.06
N LEU A 342 3.14 -18.39 -9.12
CA LEU A 342 3.30 -17.24 -10.01
C LEU A 342 2.04 -16.97 -10.86
N THR A 343 1.18 -17.96 -11.09
CA THR A 343 -0.08 -17.78 -11.83
C THR A 343 -1.07 -16.92 -11.04
N ILE A 344 -1.10 -17.11 -9.71
CA ILE A 344 -1.95 -16.33 -8.81
C ILE A 344 -1.21 -15.16 -8.14
N GLY A 345 0.13 -15.16 -8.18
CA GLY A 345 0.98 -14.12 -7.59
C GLY A 345 1.03 -14.15 -6.06
N ARG A 346 0.85 -15.31 -5.43
CA ARG A 346 0.76 -15.45 -3.97
C ARG A 346 1.61 -16.60 -3.42
N ALA A 347 2.06 -16.46 -2.18
CA ALA A 347 2.77 -17.51 -1.45
C ALA A 347 1.83 -18.68 -1.12
N THR A 348 2.28 -19.92 -1.31
CA THR A 348 1.60 -21.15 -0.92
C THR A 348 2.18 -21.76 0.35
N SER A 349 3.45 -21.47 0.66
CA SER A 349 4.02 -21.81 1.97
C SER A 349 5.14 -20.85 2.35
N VAL A 350 5.31 -20.71 3.66
CA VAL A 350 6.39 -19.94 4.28
C VAL A 350 7.00 -20.82 5.37
N THR A 351 8.30 -21.04 5.27
CA THR A 351 9.08 -21.83 6.22
C THR A 351 10.12 -20.94 6.88
N GLU A 352 9.96 -20.71 8.18
CA GLU A 352 10.93 -19.99 9.00
C GLU A 352 11.84 -20.98 9.73
N LYS A 353 13.15 -20.74 9.67
CA LYS A 353 14.14 -21.47 10.46
C LYS A 353 14.29 -20.81 11.82
N VAL A 354 13.78 -21.47 12.86
CA VAL A 354 13.68 -20.94 14.23
C VAL A 354 14.92 -21.26 15.06
N SER A 355 15.58 -22.39 14.78
CA SER A 355 16.82 -22.79 15.44
C SER A 355 17.75 -23.49 14.47
N THR A 356 19.04 -23.23 14.60
CA THR A 356 20.10 -23.95 13.88
C THR A 356 20.53 -25.21 14.62
N THR A 357 20.39 -25.24 15.96
CA THR A 357 20.84 -26.34 16.81
C THR A 357 19.94 -26.50 18.05
N PRO A 358 19.02 -27.49 18.07
CA PRO A 358 18.67 -28.41 16.99
C PRO A 358 18.05 -27.65 15.81
N ALA A 359 18.15 -28.20 14.60
CA ALA A 359 17.52 -27.62 13.43
C ALA A 359 15.99 -27.72 13.57
N VAL A 360 15.32 -26.57 13.78
CA VAL A 360 13.87 -26.48 13.90
C VAL A 360 13.36 -25.47 12.89
N SER A 361 12.41 -25.90 12.07
CA SER A 361 11.72 -25.03 11.11
C SER A 361 10.22 -25.09 11.34
N ARG A 362 9.55 -23.96 11.16
CA ARG A 362 8.10 -23.81 11.27
C ARG A 362 7.57 -23.47 9.89
N THR A 363 6.65 -24.30 9.38
CA THR A 363 6.04 -24.08 8.06
C THR A 363 4.57 -23.72 8.20
N THR A 364 4.20 -22.57 7.68
CA THR A 364 2.80 -22.15 7.50
C THR A 364 2.42 -22.30 6.03
N SER A 365 1.29 -22.93 5.75
CA SER A 365 0.82 -23.19 4.38
C SER A 365 -0.49 -22.48 4.09
N TYR A 366 -0.65 -22.05 2.85
CA TYR A 366 -1.77 -21.26 2.37
C TYR A 366 -2.43 -21.94 1.18
N THR A 367 -3.76 -21.99 1.19
CA THR A 367 -4.54 -22.40 0.02
C THR A 367 -5.47 -21.29 -0.39
N TYR A 368 -5.82 -21.28 -1.67
CA TYR A 368 -6.64 -20.26 -2.28
C TYR A 368 -7.84 -20.89 -2.98
N ASP A 369 -8.94 -20.17 -3.04
CA ASP A 369 -10.09 -20.57 -3.86
C ASP A 369 -9.84 -20.28 -5.35
N THR A 370 -10.82 -20.64 -6.20
CA THR A 370 -10.74 -20.42 -7.65
C THR A 370 -10.70 -18.94 -8.05
N GLN A 371 -11.03 -18.04 -7.11
CA GLN A 371 -11.00 -16.59 -7.29
C GLN A 371 -9.71 -15.98 -6.70
N ARG A 372 -8.74 -16.81 -6.29
CA ARG A 372 -7.43 -16.42 -5.74
C ARG A 372 -7.51 -15.74 -4.37
N ARG A 373 -8.61 -15.94 -3.64
CA ARG A 373 -8.79 -15.45 -2.26
C ARG A 373 -8.29 -16.50 -1.27
N LEU A 374 -7.82 -16.06 -0.10
CA LEU A 374 -7.28 -16.95 0.92
C LEU A 374 -8.37 -17.90 1.42
N LYS A 375 -8.24 -19.19 1.16
CA LYS A 375 -9.20 -20.19 1.62
C LYS A 375 -8.79 -20.74 2.99
N ARG A 376 -7.51 -21.08 3.19
CA ARG A 376 -7.06 -21.69 4.44
C ARG A 376 -5.62 -21.35 4.76
N VAL A 377 -5.35 -21.12 6.03
CA VAL A 377 -4.02 -20.99 6.63
C VAL A 377 -3.81 -22.18 7.56
N THR A 378 -2.79 -22.99 7.31
CA THR A 378 -2.42 -24.12 8.17
C THR A 378 -1.12 -23.78 8.89
N GLN A 379 -1.15 -23.82 10.21
CA GLN A 379 -0.02 -23.51 11.07
C GLN A 379 0.97 -24.68 11.16
N PRO A 380 2.19 -24.45 11.65
CA PRO A 380 3.23 -25.48 11.75
C PRO A 380 2.83 -26.72 12.55
N GLU A 381 1.91 -26.55 13.51
CA GLU A 381 1.45 -27.65 14.36
C GLU A 381 0.24 -28.40 13.79
N GLY A 382 -0.26 -27.98 12.62
CA GLY A 382 -1.35 -28.61 11.88
C GLY A 382 -2.74 -28.07 12.18
N ASP A 383 -2.90 -27.24 13.21
CA ASP A 383 -4.09 -26.41 13.39
C ASP A 383 -4.26 -25.46 12.20
N TYR A 384 -5.50 -25.09 11.90
CA TYR A 384 -5.77 -24.26 10.73
C TYR A 384 -7.01 -23.39 10.90
N GLY A 385 -6.99 -22.26 10.19
CA GLY A 385 -8.14 -21.42 9.96
C GLY A 385 -8.60 -21.54 8.50
N GLU A 386 -9.90 -21.68 8.26
CA GLU A 386 -10.51 -21.75 6.93
C GLU A 386 -11.61 -20.69 6.78
N LEU A 387 -11.66 -20.08 5.59
CA LEU A 387 -12.57 -19.00 5.22
C LEU A 387 -13.50 -19.48 4.11
N THR A 388 -14.80 -19.24 4.31
CA THR A 388 -15.81 -19.38 3.27
C THR A 388 -16.32 -18.00 2.89
N TYR A 389 -16.57 -17.82 1.61
CA TYR A 389 -16.97 -16.54 1.04
C TYR A 389 -18.30 -16.65 0.30
N ASP A 390 -19.07 -15.55 0.28
CA ASP A 390 -20.16 -15.38 -0.67
C ASP A 390 -19.62 -15.04 -2.09
N THR A 391 -20.55 -14.87 -3.03
CA THR A 391 -20.25 -14.49 -4.42
C THR A 391 -19.72 -13.07 -4.55
N ARG A 392 -19.82 -12.22 -3.52
CA ARG A 392 -19.22 -10.88 -3.48
C ARG A 392 -17.85 -10.89 -2.79
N GLY A 393 -17.45 -11.96 -2.12
CA GLY A 393 -16.19 -12.00 -1.38
C GLY A 393 -16.28 -11.54 0.06
N ASN A 394 -17.49 -11.46 0.60
CA ASN A 394 -17.69 -11.33 2.03
C ASN A 394 -17.39 -12.66 2.72
N VAL A 395 -16.68 -12.62 3.85
CA VAL A 395 -16.40 -13.82 4.66
C VAL A 395 -17.69 -14.24 5.36
N THR A 396 -18.33 -15.31 4.90
CA THR A 396 -19.56 -15.86 5.49
C THR A 396 -19.28 -16.84 6.62
N GLN A 397 -18.07 -17.40 6.66
CA GLN A 397 -17.68 -18.35 7.69
C GLN A 397 -16.18 -18.28 7.97
N VAL A 398 -15.83 -18.37 9.24
CA VAL A 398 -14.48 -18.61 9.74
C VAL A 398 -14.51 -19.89 10.56
N LEU A 399 -13.80 -20.92 10.11
CA LEU A 399 -13.61 -22.17 10.83
C LEU A 399 -12.19 -22.19 11.41
N HIS A 400 -12.07 -22.53 12.69
CA HIS A 400 -10.81 -22.81 13.36
C HIS A 400 -10.80 -24.27 13.78
N ALA A 401 -9.91 -25.03 13.18
CA ALA A 401 -9.66 -26.41 13.55
C ALA A 401 -8.46 -26.48 14.50
N PRO A 402 -8.59 -27.14 15.66
CA PRO A 402 -7.51 -27.26 16.61
C PRO A 402 -6.42 -28.19 16.08
N LYS A 403 -5.30 -28.20 16.80
CA LYS A 403 -4.18 -29.09 16.50
C LYS A 403 -4.65 -30.55 16.47
N PRO A 404 -4.27 -31.33 15.44
CA PRO A 404 -4.60 -32.74 15.36
C PRO A 404 -4.18 -33.49 16.64
N GLY A 405 -5.06 -34.35 17.15
CA GLY A 405 -4.80 -35.16 18.34
C GLY A 405 -5.10 -34.48 19.69
N THR A 406 -5.59 -33.23 19.70
CA THR A 406 -6.03 -32.56 20.94
C THR A 406 -7.40 -33.02 21.45
N GLY A 407 -8.22 -33.64 20.59
CA GLY A 407 -9.61 -34.01 20.91
C GLY A 407 -10.57 -32.83 21.06
N LEU A 408 -10.10 -31.61 20.75
CA LEU A 408 -10.94 -30.42 20.70
C LEU A 408 -11.75 -30.40 19.40
N GLU A 409 -12.96 -29.87 19.47
CA GLU A 409 -13.84 -29.68 18.32
C GLU A 409 -13.49 -28.40 17.54
N ASN A 410 -13.91 -28.36 16.27
CA ASN A 410 -13.77 -27.15 15.46
C ASN A 410 -14.67 -26.03 16.00
N ILE A 411 -14.14 -24.80 15.99
CA ILE A 411 -14.92 -23.59 16.28
C ILE A 411 -15.32 -22.97 14.95
N THR A 412 -16.57 -22.57 14.80
CA THR A 412 -17.07 -21.94 13.57
C THR A 412 -17.83 -20.67 13.92
N THR A 413 -17.44 -19.56 13.29
CA THR A 413 -18.16 -18.29 13.34
C THR A 413 -18.72 -18.01 11.96
N SER A 414 -19.97 -17.54 11.87
CA SER A 414 -20.62 -17.25 10.60
C SER A 414 -21.16 -15.83 10.59
N ALA A 415 -21.09 -15.19 9.43
CA ALA A 415 -21.67 -13.87 9.20
C ALA A 415 -22.65 -13.95 8.02
N THR A 416 -23.72 -13.17 8.14
CA THR A 416 -24.68 -12.98 7.04
C THR A 416 -24.58 -11.56 6.53
N TYR A 417 -24.89 -11.38 5.24
CA TYR A 417 -24.79 -10.11 4.55
C TYR A 417 -26.07 -9.91 3.74
N PRO A 418 -26.46 -8.66 3.44
CA PRO A 418 -27.65 -8.39 2.64
C PRO A 418 -27.62 -9.15 1.32
N ALA A 419 -28.68 -9.85 0.93
CA ALA A 419 -28.68 -10.70 -0.27
C ALA A 419 -28.37 -9.96 -1.58
N THR A 420 -28.55 -8.63 -1.59
CA THR A 420 -28.22 -7.75 -2.72
C THR A 420 -27.32 -6.61 -2.26
N CYS A 421 -26.55 -6.03 -3.18
CA CYS A 421 -25.77 -4.83 -2.89
C CYS A 421 -26.51 -3.56 -3.33
N ALA A 422 -27.64 -3.26 -2.68
CA ALA A 422 -28.40 -2.04 -2.94
C ALA A 422 -27.68 -0.78 -2.42
N ASN A 423 -26.94 -0.91 -1.32
CA ASN A 423 -26.09 0.15 -0.77
C ASN A 423 -24.63 -0.34 -0.73
N PRO A 424 -23.74 0.18 -1.58
CA PRO A 424 -22.34 -0.27 -1.67
C PRO A 424 -21.53 -0.01 -0.40
N VAL A 425 -21.98 0.89 0.48
CA VAL A 425 -21.31 1.20 1.75
C VAL A 425 -21.62 0.14 2.81
N THR A 426 -22.83 -0.43 2.79
CA THR A 426 -23.30 -1.33 3.86
C THR A 426 -23.45 -2.78 3.41
N CYS A 427 -23.49 -3.07 2.11
CA CYS A 427 -23.81 -4.42 1.63
C CYS A 427 -22.74 -5.48 1.90
N ASN A 428 -21.52 -5.06 2.24
CA ASN A 428 -20.41 -5.91 2.64
C ASN A 428 -20.11 -5.81 4.14
N LEU A 429 -20.99 -5.14 4.90
CA LEU A 429 -20.98 -5.19 6.35
C LEU A 429 -21.90 -6.34 6.82
N PRO A 430 -21.51 -7.11 7.84
CA PRO A 430 -22.32 -8.20 8.33
C PRO A 430 -23.61 -7.68 9.00
N ASP A 431 -24.75 -8.30 8.71
CA ASP A 431 -26.06 -7.99 9.30
C ASP A 431 -26.13 -8.36 10.80
N SER A 432 -25.20 -9.22 11.24
CA SER A 432 -24.99 -9.62 12.64
C SER A 432 -23.55 -10.10 12.83
N MET A 433 -22.91 -9.72 13.94
CA MET A 433 -21.66 -10.32 14.44
C MET A 433 -21.98 -11.41 15.46
#